data_AF-A0A3R6HID2-F1
#
_entry.id   AF-A0A3R6HID2-F1
#
_cell.length_a   1.000
_cell.length_b   1.000
_cell.length_c   1.000
_cell.angle_alpha   90.00
_cell.angle_beta   90.00
_cell.angle_gamma   90.00
#
_symmetry.space_group_name_H-M   'P 1'
#
loop_
_entity.id
_entity.type
_entity.pdbx_description
1 polymer ?
#
loop_
_entity_poly.entity_id
_entity_poly.type
_entity_poly.pdbx_seq_one_letter_code
_entity_poly.pdbx_strand_id
1 'polypeptide(L)'
;MNDTNIDVQNGYNQIAPNATNQIQNFYGFDFAEKLLKTKECPLTLVVLGAGVDATLGLPTSSSLVPRIVEYLESDEGNAVDAALRKAIGNVRFHFDKFVNNAIDRLAKDLDKELLTICRNITEELNHNSSLSDDQRKLGNLIIRLFGKIIDIKKGAAIDAETEMLIEEVLGTTVKDDTIIDFTHINYTETFKSIIVEILQKSMYEAENPILRHVYKNILDIEQLLSNYFYGFYTGQISYVRDYLYISWILWAYLVNEEQRMVQQENAQADKPNLYAQLKNFGSQQKDATCQLLTFNYTSYASQSSDTALYFHGSLTEYVDVENKNDFKLENLQGIDIEAFFKNQLASEISFDPDRKSLPIPSFMPPLKLQTVISRKYIDIWYQASQMLLRANRIIILGYSFSSPDNFFCDYLRENRDAQVVIIDKNIDAVSRNVCRILQLMPNRYSRQVVNGIEHRRYDNRVTIIGADLAEIDLDKYGR
;
A
#
# COMPACT_ATOMS: atom_id res chain seq x y z
N MET A 1 -18.82 -54.95 -0.61
CA MET A 1 -19.02 -53.54 -0.25
C MET A 1 -18.58 -53.43 1.19
N ASN A 2 -17.36 -52.94 1.42
CA ASN A 2 -16.79 -52.81 2.75
C ASN A 2 -16.79 -51.31 3.10
N ASP A 3 -17.54 -50.97 4.14
CA ASP A 3 -17.60 -49.64 4.72
C ASP A 3 -16.23 -49.26 5.31
N THR A 4 -15.57 -48.27 4.71
CA THR A 4 -14.44 -47.60 5.32
C THR A 4 -14.96 -46.56 6.31
N ASN A 5 -14.98 -46.94 7.59
CA ASN A 5 -15.19 -46.04 8.71
C ASN A 5 -13.89 -45.23 8.93
N ILE A 6 -13.94 -43.92 8.73
CA ILE A 6 -12.78 -43.04 8.94
C ILE A 6 -12.76 -42.63 10.41
N ASP A 7 -11.84 -43.21 11.17
CA ASP A 7 -11.55 -42.86 12.56
C ASP A 7 -10.57 -41.67 12.60
N VAL A 8 -11.02 -40.54 13.16
CA VAL A 8 -10.29 -39.26 13.22
C VAL A 8 -9.52 -39.11 14.54
N GLN A 9 -9.44 -40.14 15.38
CA GLN A 9 -8.87 -40.00 16.74
C GLN A 9 -7.35 -40.25 16.87
N ASN A 10 -6.62 -40.53 15.79
CA ASN A 10 -5.18 -40.86 15.87
C ASN A 10 -4.20 -39.79 15.37
N GLY A 11 -4.63 -38.52 15.36
CA GLY A 11 -3.69 -37.40 15.21
C GLY A 11 -2.91 -37.18 16.50
N TYR A 12 -1.71 -37.75 16.60
CA TYR A 12 -0.76 -37.43 17.68
C TYR A 12 -0.42 -35.93 17.63
N ASN A 13 -1.09 -35.15 18.47
CA ASN A 13 -0.72 -33.77 18.76
C ASN A 13 0.71 -33.75 19.32
N GLN A 14 1.66 -33.21 18.56
CA GLN A 14 2.96 -32.80 19.11
C GLN A 14 2.73 -31.54 19.96
N ILE A 15 2.38 -31.75 21.22
CA ILE A 15 2.18 -30.70 22.22
C ILE A 15 3.55 -30.18 22.64
N ALA A 16 3.80 -28.88 22.45
CA ALA A 16 4.89 -28.20 23.14
C ALA A 16 4.55 -28.18 24.65
N PRO A 17 5.44 -28.64 25.55
CA PRO A 17 5.11 -28.87 26.96
C PRO A 17 4.79 -27.60 27.78
N ASN A 18 4.82 -26.40 27.18
CA ASN A 18 4.71 -25.11 27.89
C ASN A 18 3.48 -24.27 27.49
N ALA A 19 2.56 -24.75 26.65
CA ALA A 19 1.37 -23.99 26.29
C ALA A 19 0.22 -24.26 27.28
N THR A 20 -0.10 -23.30 28.15
CA THR A 20 -1.15 -23.42 29.17
C THR A 20 -2.57 -23.13 28.67
N ASN A 21 -2.76 -22.66 27.43
CA ASN A 21 -4.08 -22.56 26.80
C ASN A 21 -3.98 -22.61 25.27
N GLN A 22 -4.85 -23.38 24.63
CA GLN A 22 -5.04 -23.40 23.19
C GLN A 22 -6.54 -23.26 22.89
N ILE A 23 -6.93 -22.18 22.22
CA ILE A 23 -8.32 -21.95 21.80
C ILE A 23 -8.44 -22.40 20.34
N GLN A 24 -9.17 -23.49 20.09
CA GLN A 24 -9.61 -23.85 18.74
C GLN A 24 -11.00 -23.25 18.48
N ASN A 25 -11.06 -22.19 17.67
CA ASN A 25 -12.33 -21.63 17.22
C ASN A 25 -12.85 -22.45 16.02
N PHE A 26 -13.88 -23.27 16.25
CA PHE A 26 -14.54 -24.07 15.20
C PHE A 26 -15.80 -23.36 14.69
N TYR A 27 -15.74 -22.78 13.50
CA TYR A 27 -16.81 -21.97 12.88
C TYR A 27 -17.86 -22.79 12.11
N GLY A 28 -18.18 -24.01 12.57
CA GLY A 28 -19.05 -24.94 11.84
C GLY A 28 -20.50 -24.45 11.63
N PHE A 29 -21.04 -23.68 12.59
CA PHE A 29 -22.39 -23.11 12.46
C PHE A 29 -22.42 -21.85 11.56
N ASP A 30 -21.38 -21.02 11.60
CA ASP A 30 -21.22 -19.88 10.67
C ASP A 30 -21.01 -20.33 9.23
N PHE A 31 -20.61 -21.59 9.00
CA PHE A 31 -20.48 -22.17 7.67
C PHE A 31 -21.84 -22.36 6.96
N ALA A 32 -22.93 -22.53 7.71
CA ALA A 32 -24.28 -22.71 7.16
C ALA A 32 -24.93 -21.38 6.71
N GLU A 33 -24.73 -20.28 7.44
CA GLU A 33 -25.19 -18.93 7.01
C GLU A 33 -24.57 -18.53 5.66
N LYS A 34 -23.34 -18.99 5.37
CA LYS A 34 -22.57 -18.65 4.16
C LYS A 34 -23.14 -19.20 2.87
N LEU A 35 -23.75 -20.38 2.90
CA LEU A 35 -24.39 -20.98 1.74
C LEU A 35 -25.75 -20.35 1.46
N LEU A 36 -26.38 -19.76 2.48
CA LEU A 36 -27.75 -19.24 2.41
C LEU A 36 -27.84 -17.74 2.14
N LYS A 37 -26.72 -17.00 2.09
CA LYS A 37 -26.70 -15.52 1.89
C LYS A 37 -27.69 -14.81 2.82
N THR A 38 -27.92 -15.31 4.03
CA THR A 38 -28.94 -14.78 4.93
C THR A 38 -28.47 -13.44 5.51
N LYS A 39 -29.03 -12.34 4.97
CA LYS A 39 -28.86 -10.97 5.47
C LYS A 39 -29.86 -10.68 6.59
N GLU A 40 -29.97 -11.57 7.57
CA GLU A 40 -30.99 -11.50 8.63
C GLU A 40 -30.85 -10.26 9.53
N CYS A 41 -29.62 -9.76 9.71
CA CYS A 41 -29.33 -8.46 10.30
C CYS A 41 -28.56 -7.59 9.30
N PRO A 42 -28.96 -6.33 9.05
CA PRO A 42 -28.24 -5.44 8.16
C PRO A 42 -26.83 -5.16 8.66
N LEU A 43 -25.82 -5.46 7.83
CA LEU A 43 -24.41 -5.16 8.11
C LEU A 43 -23.96 -3.95 7.31
N THR A 44 -23.42 -2.94 8.02
CA THR A 44 -22.65 -1.85 7.43
C THR A 44 -21.16 -2.15 7.61
N LEU A 45 -20.44 -2.25 6.49
CA LEU A 45 -19.00 -2.41 6.46
C LEU A 45 -18.35 -1.08 6.12
N VAL A 46 -17.47 -0.58 6.98
CA VAL A 46 -16.62 0.59 6.69
C VAL A 46 -15.23 0.10 6.31
N VAL A 47 -14.73 0.54 5.15
CA VAL A 47 -13.42 0.20 4.62
C VAL A 47 -12.54 1.45 4.63
N LEU A 48 -11.40 1.40 5.33
CA LEU A 48 -10.46 2.51 5.44
C LEU A 48 -9.27 2.28 4.51
N GLY A 49 -9.00 3.26 3.63
CA GLY A 49 -7.79 3.33 2.84
C GLY A 49 -6.80 4.39 3.35
N ALA A 50 -5.64 4.48 2.70
CA ALA A 50 -4.54 5.36 3.08
C ALA A 50 -4.92 6.86 3.17
N GLY A 51 -5.97 7.28 2.44
CA GLY A 51 -6.47 8.65 2.53
C GLY A 51 -7.03 9.02 3.89
N VAL A 52 -7.44 8.04 4.71
CA VAL A 52 -7.89 8.25 6.10
C VAL A 52 -6.71 8.66 6.98
N ASP A 53 -5.61 7.90 6.97
CA ASP A 53 -4.38 8.22 7.70
C ASP A 53 -3.77 9.54 7.24
N ALA A 54 -3.86 9.83 5.94
CA ALA A 54 -3.39 11.10 5.39
C ALA A 54 -4.11 12.32 5.98
N THR A 55 -5.36 12.18 6.46
CA THR A 55 -6.05 13.28 7.18
C THR A 55 -5.41 13.63 8.52
N LEU A 56 -4.65 12.70 9.11
CA LEU A 56 -3.85 12.92 10.32
C LEU A 56 -2.44 13.45 10.00
N GLY A 57 -2.08 13.59 8.72
CA GLY A 57 -0.77 14.05 8.27
C GLY A 57 0.24 12.93 7.97
N LEU A 58 -0.20 11.66 8.04
CA LEU A 58 0.65 10.52 7.68
C LEU A 58 0.92 10.51 6.16
N PRO A 59 2.13 10.12 5.73
CA PRO A 59 2.43 10.05 4.31
C PRO A 59 1.61 8.97 3.61
N THR A 60 1.23 9.24 2.37
CA THR A 60 0.76 8.21 1.45
C THR A 60 1.94 7.33 1.01
N SER A 61 1.66 6.13 0.48
CA SER A 61 2.68 5.19 0.00
C SER A 61 3.72 5.83 -0.92
N SER A 62 3.27 6.82 -1.67
CA SER A 62 4.07 7.54 -2.63
C SER A 62 5.12 8.46 -1.95
N SER A 63 4.83 9.10 -0.82
CA SER A 63 5.76 10.02 -0.12
C SER A 63 6.54 9.37 1.02
N LEU A 64 6.40 8.05 1.18
CA LEU A 64 6.90 7.30 2.31
C LEU A 64 8.43 7.14 2.32
N VAL A 65 9.04 6.69 1.21
CA VAL A 65 10.51 6.53 1.08
C VAL A 65 11.26 7.84 1.37
N PRO A 66 10.86 8.99 0.80
CA PRO A 66 11.43 10.30 1.13
C PRO A 66 11.46 10.63 2.61
N ARG A 67 10.30 10.50 3.28
CA ARG A 67 10.20 10.84 4.70
C ARG A 67 10.97 9.88 5.59
N ILE A 68 11.15 8.63 5.14
CA ILE A 68 12.06 7.70 5.80
C ILE A 68 13.51 8.20 5.69
N VAL A 69 13.95 8.69 4.52
CA VAL A 69 15.31 9.26 4.38
C VAL A 69 15.49 10.44 5.34
N GLU A 70 14.55 11.38 5.37
CA GLU A 70 14.58 12.51 6.31
C GLU A 70 14.59 12.06 7.78
N TYR A 71 13.77 11.06 8.12
CA TYR A 71 13.75 10.49 9.46
C TYR A 71 15.11 9.90 9.84
N LEU A 72 15.77 9.19 8.93
CA LEU A 72 17.10 8.58 9.18
C LEU A 72 18.22 9.62 9.36
N GLU A 73 17.99 10.87 8.96
CA GLU A 73 18.89 12.00 9.21
C GLU A 73 18.70 12.63 10.61
N SER A 74 17.59 12.31 11.30
CA SER A 74 17.36 12.75 12.69
C SER A 74 18.22 11.97 13.69
N ASP A 75 18.42 12.52 14.90
CA ASP A 75 19.18 11.85 15.97
C ASP A 75 18.58 10.47 16.32
N GLU A 76 17.25 10.41 16.45
CA GLU A 76 16.53 9.16 16.74
C GLU A 76 16.63 8.16 15.59
N GLY A 77 16.35 8.60 14.36
CA GLY A 77 16.42 7.73 13.19
C GLY A 77 17.84 7.21 12.92
N ASN A 78 18.87 8.02 13.17
CA ASN A 78 20.27 7.60 13.09
C ASN A 78 20.61 6.51 14.13
N ALA A 79 20.12 6.67 15.36
CA ALA A 79 20.31 5.69 16.42
C ALA A 79 19.60 4.35 16.09
N VAL A 80 18.39 4.43 15.53
CA VAL A 80 17.63 3.26 15.04
C VAL A 80 18.35 2.57 13.88
N ASP A 81 18.84 3.30 12.88
CA ASP A 81 19.62 2.75 11.76
C ASP A 81 20.85 1.98 12.26
N ALA A 82 21.63 2.60 13.15
CA ALA A 82 22.81 1.99 13.73
C ALA A 82 22.48 0.72 14.53
N ALA A 83 21.42 0.75 15.34
CA ALA A 83 20.96 -0.40 16.12
C ALA A 83 20.54 -1.57 15.22
N LEU A 84 19.73 -1.31 14.19
CA LEU A 84 19.25 -2.32 13.26
C LEU A 84 20.36 -2.92 12.41
N ARG A 85 21.25 -2.09 11.85
CA ARG A 85 22.41 -2.58 11.08
C ARG A 85 23.31 -3.48 11.91
N LYS A 86 23.49 -3.15 13.19
CA LYS A 86 24.24 -3.97 14.13
C LYS A 86 23.53 -5.29 14.45
N ALA A 87 22.21 -5.25 14.67
CA ALA A 87 21.41 -6.44 14.98
C ALA A 87 21.36 -7.43 13.81
N ILE A 88 21.15 -6.94 12.58
CA ILE A 88 21.02 -7.78 11.39
C ILE A 88 22.39 -8.24 10.87
N GLY A 89 23.36 -7.32 10.85
CA GLY A 89 24.69 -7.53 10.29
C GLY A 89 24.70 -7.65 8.76
N ASN A 90 25.76 -7.15 8.11
CA ASN A 90 25.98 -7.28 6.65
C ASN A 90 24.81 -6.77 5.77
N VAL A 91 24.06 -5.76 6.22
CA VAL A 91 23.04 -5.07 5.42
C VAL A 91 23.73 -4.25 4.34
N ARG A 92 23.31 -4.43 3.08
CA ARG A 92 23.87 -3.70 1.92
C ARG A 92 22.98 -2.56 1.48
N PHE A 93 21.69 -2.66 1.74
CA PHE A 93 20.72 -1.65 1.36
C PHE A 93 20.90 -0.33 2.13
N HIS A 94 20.71 0.78 1.43
CA HIS A 94 20.63 2.12 1.99
C HIS A 94 19.54 2.91 1.25
N PHE A 95 18.70 3.66 1.98
CA PHE A 95 17.59 4.39 1.39
C PHE A 95 18.04 5.58 0.53
N ASP A 96 19.08 6.30 0.94
CA ASP A 96 19.71 7.38 0.16
C ASP A 96 20.21 6.86 -1.20
N LYS A 97 20.91 5.72 -1.20
CA LYS A 97 21.38 5.07 -2.43
C LYS A 97 20.23 4.56 -3.27
N PHE A 98 19.14 4.08 -2.66
CA PHE A 98 17.96 3.67 -3.39
C PHE A 98 17.32 4.84 -4.15
N VAL A 99 17.18 6.00 -3.51
CA VAL A 99 16.69 7.24 -4.15
C VAL A 99 17.63 7.68 -5.28
N ASN A 100 18.95 7.72 -5.02
CA ASN A 100 19.95 8.07 -6.03
C ASN A 100 19.96 7.10 -7.23
N ASN A 101 19.84 5.80 -6.98
CA ASN A 101 19.76 4.81 -8.04
C ASN A 101 18.45 4.91 -8.83
N ALA A 102 17.36 5.37 -8.21
CA ALA A 102 16.10 5.59 -8.90
C ALA A 102 16.20 6.73 -9.92
N ILE A 103 16.99 7.77 -9.61
CA ILE A 103 17.36 8.84 -10.56
C ILE A 103 18.12 8.25 -11.76
N ASP A 104 19.14 7.43 -11.50
CA ASP A 104 19.93 6.80 -12.57
C ASP A 104 19.10 5.82 -13.40
N ARG A 105 18.20 5.06 -12.78
CA ARG A 105 17.25 4.16 -13.47
C ARG A 105 16.28 4.94 -14.36
N LEU A 106 15.77 6.08 -13.89
CA LEU A 106 14.90 6.95 -14.69
C LEU A 106 15.60 7.40 -15.97
N ALA A 107 16.91 7.63 -15.86
CA ALA A 107 17.74 8.00 -16.97
C ALA A 107 17.97 6.81 -17.94
N LYS A 108 18.22 5.60 -17.43
CA LYS A 108 18.69 4.47 -18.26
C LYS A 108 17.58 3.54 -18.79
N ASP A 109 16.62 3.14 -17.95
CA ASP A 109 15.81 1.93 -18.18
C ASP A 109 14.28 2.15 -18.22
N LEU A 110 13.82 3.38 -18.04
CA LEU A 110 12.42 3.68 -17.72
C LEU A 110 11.56 4.15 -18.91
N ASP A 111 11.71 3.58 -20.11
CA ASP A 111 10.99 4.08 -21.29
C ASP A 111 9.47 4.00 -21.16
N LYS A 112 8.96 2.89 -20.63
CA LYS A 112 7.52 2.72 -20.38
C LYS A 112 7.01 3.65 -19.27
N GLU A 113 7.82 3.89 -18.24
CA GLU A 113 7.45 4.78 -17.15
C GLU A 113 7.50 6.24 -17.58
N LEU A 114 8.55 6.69 -18.27
CA LEU A 114 8.64 8.03 -18.86
C LEU A 114 7.45 8.31 -19.78
N LEU A 115 7.08 7.36 -20.66
CA LEU A 115 5.89 7.48 -21.50
C LEU A 115 4.61 7.59 -20.68
N THR A 116 4.49 6.80 -19.60
CA THR A 116 3.33 6.83 -18.71
C THR A 116 3.24 8.15 -17.94
N ILE A 117 4.37 8.66 -17.43
CA ILE A 117 4.47 9.94 -16.75
C ILE A 117 4.06 11.07 -17.70
N CYS A 118 4.66 11.13 -18.90
CA CYS A 118 4.33 12.13 -19.93
C CYS A 118 2.86 12.09 -20.31
N ARG A 119 2.28 10.89 -20.52
CA ARG A 119 0.86 10.72 -20.84
C ARG A 119 -0.03 11.25 -19.72
N ASN A 120 0.21 10.85 -18.48
CA ASN A 120 -0.61 11.25 -17.34
C ASN A 120 -0.53 12.76 -17.08
N ILE A 121 0.67 13.35 -17.17
CA ILE A 121 0.83 14.81 -17.03
C ILE A 121 0.13 15.54 -18.18
N THR A 122 0.19 15.03 -19.41
CA THR A 122 -0.52 15.61 -20.56
C THR A 122 -2.03 15.57 -20.35
N GLU A 123 -2.57 14.46 -19.84
CA GLU A 123 -3.99 14.35 -19.48
C GLU A 123 -4.38 15.40 -18.44
N GLU A 124 -3.59 15.59 -17.37
CA GLU A 124 -3.83 16.62 -16.35
C GLU A 124 -3.80 18.02 -16.95
N LEU A 125 -2.78 18.36 -17.75
CA LEU A 125 -2.68 19.69 -18.36
C LEU A 125 -3.88 20.04 -19.24
N ASN A 126 -4.46 19.04 -19.92
CA ASN A 126 -5.58 19.19 -20.84
C ASN A 126 -6.94 19.24 -20.13
N HIS A 127 -7.13 18.48 -19.05
CA HIS A 127 -8.46 18.29 -18.45
C HIS A 127 -8.61 18.95 -17.08
N ASN A 128 -7.52 19.31 -16.41
CA ASN A 128 -7.55 19.97 -15.12
C ASN A 128 -7.49 21.50 -15.28
N SER A 129 -8.65 22.14 -15.24
CA SER A 129 -8.78 23.60 -15.34
C SER A 129 -8.31 24.34 -14.10
N SER A 130 -8.15 23.65 -12.96
CA SER A 130 -7.77 24.23 -11.67
C SER A 130 -6.26 24.40 -11.46
N LEU A 131 -5.44 23.96 -12.42
CA LEU A 131 -3.99 24.07 -12.33
C LEU A 131 -3.52 25.53 -12.33
N SER A 132 -2.61 25.85 -11.42
CA SER A 132 -1.91 27.14 -11.41
C SER A 132 -0.96 27.28 -12.61
N ASP A 133 -0.59 28.52 -12.95
CA ASP A 133 0.38 28.78 -14.02
C ASP A 133 1.73 28.10 -13.77
N ASP A 134 2.17 28.06 -12.51
CA ASP A 134 3.43 27.41 -12.13
C ASP A 134 3.34 25.88 -12.27
N GLN A 135 2.21 25.28 -11.88
CA GLN A 135 1.95 23.86 -12.13
C GLN A 135 1.93 23.55 -13.63
N ARG A 136 1.30 24.39 -14.44
CA ARG A 136 1.30 24.22 -15.91
C ARG A 136 2.71 24.30 -16.49
N LYS A 137 3.53 25.27 -16.06
CA LYS A 137 4.93 25.40 -16.50
C LYS A 137 5.76 24.18 -16.10
N LEU A 138 5.58 23.71 -14.87
CA LEU A 138 6.25 22.52 -14.34
C LEU A 138 5.90 21.26 -15.15
N GLY A 139 4.61 21.03 -15.43
CA GLY A 139 4.17 19.91 -16.25
C GLY A 139 4.74 19.96 -17.66
N ASN A 140 4.74 21.14 -18.28
CA ASN A 140 5.35 21.35 -19.59
C ASN A 140 6.87 21.11 -19.58
N LEU A 141 7.57 21.54 -18.52
CA LEU A 141 9.00 21.31 -18.36
C LEU A 141 9.31 19.81 -18.30
N ILE A 142 8.59 19.06 -17.46
CA ILE A 142 8.77 17.61 -17.31
C ILE A 142 8.53 16.90 -18.63
N ILE A 143 7.42 17.20 -19.31
CA ILE A 143 7.11 16.60 -20.64
C ILE A 143 8.23 16.88 -21.63
N ARG A 144 8.76 18.11 -21.68
CA ARG A 144 9.85 18.46 -22.60
C ARG A 144 11.16 17.77 -22.27
N LEU A 145 11.52 17.65 -20.99
CA LEU A 145 12.75 16.99 -20.56
C LEU A 145 12.68 15.48 -20.84
N PHE A 146 11.58 14.83 -20.43
CA PHE A 146 11.41 13.40 -20.62
C PHE A 146 11.19 13.04 -22.09
N GLY A 147 10.47 13.91 -22.83
CA GLY A 147 10.31 13.79 -24.29
C GLY A 147 11.64 13.76 -25.02
N LYS A 148 12.62 14.59 -24.62
CA LYS A 148 13.97 14.54 -25.22
C LYS A 148 14.66 13.20 -25.03
N ILE A 149 14.52 12.55 -23.87
CA ILE A 149 15.07 11.20 -23.65
C ILE A 149 14.39 10.19 -24.57
N ILE A 150 13.05 10.22 -24.60
CA ILE A 150 12.24 9.33 -25.44
C ILE A 150 12.60 9.48 -26.92
N ASP A 151 12.77 10.70 -27.39
CA ASP A 151 13.10 11.00 -28.80
C ASP A 151 14.51 10.53 -29.17
N ILE A 152 15.51 10.71 -28.28
CA ILE A 152 16.87 10.19 -28.49
C ILE A 152 16.84 8.67 -28.65
N LYS A 153 16.11 7.98 -27.77
CA LYS A 153 16.00 6.52 -27.80
C LYS A 153 15.28 6.02 -29.05
N LYS A 154 14.17 6.66 -29.42
CA LYS A 154 13.47 6.34 -30.68
C LYS A 154 14.36 6.55 -31.90
N GLY A 155 15.11 7.64 -31.95
CA GLY A 155 16.01 7.93 -33.06
C GLY A 155 17.22 7.00 -33.14
N ALA A 156 17.56 6.33 -32.04
CA ALA A 156 18.64 5.33 -31.99
C ALA A 156 18.15 3.89 -32.26
N ALA A 157 16.84 3.65 -32.36
CA ALA A 157 16.32 2.32 -32.65
C ALA A 157 16.63 1.92 -34.10
N ILE A 158 17.02 0.67 -34.30
CA ILE A 158 17.14 0.07 -35.62
C ILE A 158 15.75 -0.45 -35.98
N ASP A 159 15.00 0.33 -36.76
CA ASP A 159 13.70 -0.10 -37.25
C ASP A 159 13.81 -1.18 -38.34
N ALA A 160 12.69 -1.83 -38.64
CA ALA A 160 12.65 -2.92 -39.60
C ALA A 160 13.12 -2.51 -41.01
N GLU A 161 12.88 -1.25 -41.40
CA GLU A 161 13.36 -0.73 -42.70
C GLU A 161 14.89 -0.62 -42.71
N THR A 162 15.47 -0.09 -41.64
CA THR A 162 16.91 0.04 -41.45
C THR A 162 17.58 -1.33 -41.35
N GLU A 163 16.98 -2.29 -40.64
CA GLU A 163 17.46 -3.67 -40.55
C GLU A 163 17.49 -4.35 -41.91
N MET A 164 16.40 -4.24 -42.69
CA MET A 164 16.34 -4.77 -44.05
C MET A 164 17.42 -4.18 -44.95
N LEU A 165 17.65 -2.86 -44.87
CA LEU A 165 18.69 -2.20 -45.65
C LEU A 165 20.11 -2.64 -45.24
N ILE A 166 20.35 -2.86 -43.95
CA ILE A 166 21.63 -3.39 -43.46
C ILE A 166 21.87 -4.80 -44.00
N GLU A 167 20.85 -5.66 -43.97
CA GLU A 167 20.95 -7.02 -44.52
C GLU A 167 21.17 -7.00 -46.04
N GLU A 168 20.43 -6.15 -46.77
CA GLU A 168 20.54 -6.02 -48.23
C GLU A 168 21.92 -5.50 -48.68
N VAL A 169 22.46 -4.48 -48.00
CA VAL A 169 23.70 -3.83 -48.40
C VAL A 169 24.94 -4.57 -47.90
N LEU A 170 24.90 -5.11 -46.68
CA LEU A 170 26.07 -5.67 -46.00
C LEU A 170 26.02 -7.19 -45.82
N GLY A 171 24.90 -7.84 -46.14
CA GLY A 171 24.74 -9.30 -46.00
C GLY A 171 24.89 -9.80 -44.57
N THR A 172 24.62 -8.93 -43.58
CA THR A 172 24.78 -9.20 -42.15
C THR A 172 23.45 -9.05 -41.43
N THR A 173 23.15 -9.98 -40.54
CA THR A 173 22.00 -9.92 -39.65
C THR A 173 22.28 -8.97 -38.48
N VAL A 174 21.36 -8.04 -38.23
CA VAL A 174 21.39 -7.16 -37.05
C VAL A 174 21.16 -8.01 -35.80
N LYS A 175 21.93 -7.72 -34.73
CA LYS A 175 21.84 -8.45 -33.46
C LYS A 175 21.30 -7.60 -32.30
N ASP A 176 21.36 -6.29 -32.44
CA ASP A 176 20.99 -5.32 -31.42
C ASP A 176 19.84 -4.47 -31.94
N ASP A 177 18.87 -4.15 -31.09
CA ASP A 177 17.69 -3.37 -31.48
C ASP A 177 17.98 -1.84 -31.60
N THR A 178 19.18 -1.40 -31.22
CA THR A 178 19.54 0.03 -31.13
C THR A 178 20.99 0.27 -31.53
N ILE A 179 21.25 1.43 -32.14
CA ILE A 179 22.59 1.91 -32.55
C ILE A 179 23.44 2.32 -31.33
N ILE A 180 22.81 2.69 -30.21
CA ILE A 180 23.48 3.19 -29.01
C ILE A 180 23.18 2.25 -27.83
N ASP A 181 24.23 1.80 -27.13
CA ASP A 181 24.06 1.11 -25.85
C ASP A 181 23.73 2.11 -24.73
N PHE A 182 22.45 2.18 -24.38
CA PHE A 182 21.93 3.07 -23.34
C PHE A 182 22.37 2.71 -21.92
N THR A 183 22.92 1.51 -21.67
CA THR A 183 23.37 1.11 -20.33
C THR A 183 24.61 1.89 -19.87
N HIS A 184 25.42 2.33 -20.84
CA HIS A 184 26.67 3.07 -20.63
C HIS A 184 26.56 4.58 -20.84
N ILE A 185 25.38 5.10 -21.16
CA ILE A 185 25.18 6.56 -21.34
C ILE A 185 25.24 7.26 -19.98
N ASN A 186 26.04 8.32 -19.93
CA ASN A 186 26.12 9.24 -18.80
C ASN A 186 25.44 10.56 -19.16
N TYR A 187 24.47 10.96 -18.35
CA TYR A 187 23.85 12.28 -18.43
C TYR A 187 24.75 13.34 -17.81
N THR A 188 24.60 14.59 -18.28
CA THR A 188 25.33 15.73 -17.70
C THR A 188 24.90 15.97 -16.25
N GLU A 189 25.81 16.47 -15.42
CA GLU A 189 25.53 16.78 -14.01
C GLU A 189 24.37 17.77 -13.85
N THR A 190 24.23 18.73 -14.78
CA THR A 190 23.08 19.63 -14.81
C THR A 190 21.76 18.88 -15.01
N PHE A 191 21.72 17.92 -15.93
CA PHE A 191 20.50 17.14 -16.17
C PHE A 191 20.16 16.29 -14.95
N LYS A 192 21.15 15.60 -14.37
CA LYS A 192 20.97 14.83 -13.13
C LYS A 192 20.42 15.71 -12.01
N SER A 193 21.01 16.89 -11.80
CA SER A 193 20.56 17.85 -10.78
C SER A 193 19.11 18.30 -10.99
N ILE A 194 18.69 18.53 -12.24
CA ILE A 194 17.29 18.92 -12.55
C ILE A 194 16.34 17.76 -12.24
N ILE A 195 16.70 16.53 -12.61
CA ILE A 195 15.89 15.34 -12.32
C ILE A 195 15.80 15.10 -10.81
N VAL A 196 16.91 15.24 -10.09
CA VAL A 196 16.96 15.20 -8.63
C VAL A 196 16.02 16.26 -8.05
N GLU A 197 16.07 17.50 -8.52
CA GLU A 197 15.21 18.57 -8.01
C GLU A 197 13.73 18.31 -8.32
N ILE A 198 13.40 17.79 -9.50
CA ILE A 198 12.03 17.41 -9.86
C ILE A 198 11.54 16.27 -8.97
N LEU A 199 12.37 15.25 -8.74
CA LEU A 199 12.04 14.13 -7.88
C LEU A 199 11.88 14.59 -6.43
N GLN A 200 12.83 15.36 -5.89
CA GLN A 200 12.75 15.96 -4.56
C GLN A 200 11.51 16.83 -4.41
N LYS A 201 11.25 17.78 -5.33
CA LYS A 201 10.01 18.58 -5.29
C LYS A 201 8.78 17.69 -5.34
N SER A 202 8.80 16.63 -6.16
CA SER A 202 7.68 15.70 -6.25
C SER A 202 7.44 14.89 -4.96
N MET A 203 8.48 14.69 -4.16
CA MET A 203 8.43 14.02 -2.86
C MET A 203 7.80 14.92 -1.79
N TYR A 204 8.17 16.20 -1.76
CA TYR A 204 7.65 17.18 -0.79
C TYR A 204 6.25 17.70 -1.16
N GLU A 205 5.97 17.85 -2.45
CA GLU A 205 4.69 18.32 -2.99
C GLU A 205 3.87 17.14 -3.55
N ALA A 206 3.72 16.07 -2.77
CA ALA A 206 3.01 14.85 -3.18
C ALA A 206 1.58 15.08 -3.67
N GLU A 207 0.93 16.15 -3.18
CA GLU A 207 -0.42 16.60 -3.53
C GLU A 207 -0.48 17.47 -4.79
N ASN A 208 0.67 17.91 -5.31
CA ASN A 208 0.72 18.68 -6.54
C ASN A 208 0.19 17.82 -7.71
N PRO A 209 -0.86 18.27 -8.43
CA PRO A 209 -1.53 17.48 -9.46
C PRO A 209 -0.63 16.99 -10.58
N ILE A 210 0.50 17.66 -10.81
CA ILE A 210 1.50 17.29 -11.82
C ILE A 210 2.51 16.31 -11.22
N LEU A 211 3.13 16.69 -10.11
CA LEU A 211 4.25 15.95 -9.53
C LEU A 211 3.85 14.57 -9.02
N ARG A 212 2.59 14.38 -8.59
CA ARG A 212 2.01 13.07 -8.25
C ARG A 212 2.20 11.98 -9.31
N HIS A 213 2.36 12.36 -10.57
CA HIS A 213 2.54 11.43 -11.66
C HIS A 213 3.99 10.99 -11.87
N VAL A 214 4.97 11.73 -11.32
CA VAL A 214 6.39 11.44 -11.48
C VAL A 214 6.83 10.35 -10.51
N TYR A 215 6.76 10.60 -9.20
CA TYR A 215 7.36 9.72 -8.20
C TYR A 215 6.60 8.40 -7.95
N LYS A 216 5.29 8.36 -8.23
CA LYS A 216 4.46 7.15 -8.04
C LYS A 216 5.01 5.92 -8.75
N ASN A 217 5.70 6.09 -9.88
CA ASN A 217 6.25 4.96 -10.64
C ASN A 217 7.69 4.60 -10.22
N ILE A 218 8.36 5.45 -9.43
CA ILE A 218 9.82 5.43 -9.26
C ILE A 218 10.25 4.96 -7.86
N LEU A 219 9.48 5.30 -6.82
CA LEU A 219 9.84 5.06 -5.41
C LEU A 219 8.82 4.18 -4.67
N ASP A 220 8.29 3.15 -5.35
CA ASP A 220 7.31 2.24 -4.77
C ASP A 220 7.94 1.29 -3.73
N ILE A 221 7.61 1.50 -2.45
CA ILE A 221 8.10 0.68 -1.34
C ILE A 221 7.53 -0.74 -1.35
N GLU A 222 6.31 -0.95 -1.82
CA GLU A 222 5.70 -2.28 -1.90
C GLU A 222 6.44 -3.14 -2.93
N GLN A 223 6.81 -2.54 -4.06
CA GLN A 223 7.64 -3.19 -5.06
C GLN A 223 9.05 -3.47 -4.52
N LEU A 224 9.65 -2.52 -3.80
CA LEU A 224 10.95 -2.70 -3.15
C LEU A 224 10.94 -3.93 -2.22
N LEU A 225 9.93 -4.03 -1.36
CA LEU A 225 9.77 -5.15 -0.42
C LEU A 225 9.52 -6.46 -1.15
N SER A 226 8.70 -6.45 -2.20
CA SER A 226 8.45 -7.63 -3.04
C SER A 226 9.76 -8.23 -3.57
N ASN A 227 10.66 -7.38 -4.05
CA ASN A 227 11.92 -7.80 -4.66
C ASN A 227 12.83 -8.50 -3.65
N TYR A 228 12.95 -7.95 -2.43
CA TYR A 228 13.79 -8.54 -1.40
C TYR A 228 13.12 -9.72 -0.68
N PHE A 229 11.79 -9.75 -0.57
CA PHE A 229 11.08 -10.87 0.05
C PHE A 229 11.32 -12.19 -0.69
N TYR A 230 11.59 -12.14 -2.00
CA TYR A 230 11.97 -13.32 -2.77
C TYR A 230 13.23 -14.03 -2.23
N GLY A 231 14.05 -13.33 -1.45
CA GLY A 231 15.18 -13.89 -0.70
C GLY A 231 14.78 -15.03 0.24
N PHE A 232 13.60 -14.97 0.86
CA PHE A 232 13.11 -16.03 1.75
C PHE A 232 12.81 -17.33 1.00
N TYR A 233 12.32 -17.25 -0.24
CA TYR A 233 12.07 -18.44 -1.07
C TYR A 233 13.35 -19.03 -1.68
N THR A 234 14.28 -18.15 -2.07
CA THR A 234 15.51 -18.56 -2.77
C THR A 234 16.66 -18.90 -1.84
N GLY A 235 16.52 -18.63 -0.54
CA GLY A 235 17.61 -18.77 0.43
C GLY A 235 18.72 -17.73 0.28
N GLN A 236 18.48 -16.65 -0.46
CA GLN A 236 19.48 -15.57 -0.62
C GLN A 236 19.54 -14.70 0.64
N ILE A 237 20.47 -15.04 1.54
CA ILE A 237 20.62 -14.39 2.85
C ILE A 237 20.83 -12.87 2.75
N SER A 238 21.53 -12.38 1.72
CA SER A 238 21.68 -10.94 1.51
C SER A 238 20.34 -10.23 1.32
N TYR A 239 19.43 -10.85 0.57
CA TYR A 239 18.11 -10.27 0.31
C TYR A 239 17.24 -10.32 1.56
N VAL A 240 17.33 -11.40 2.34
CA VAL A 240 16.65 -11.53 3.63
C VAL A 240 17.10 -10.43 4.61
N ARG A 241 18.41 -10.16 4.68
CA ARG A 241 18.97 -9.09 5.52
C ARG A 241 18.48 -7.71 5.09
N ASP A 242 18.53 -7.43 3.80
CA ASP A 242 18.06 -6.15 3.27
C ASP A 242 16.53 -6.01 3.47
N TYR A 243 15.75 -7.08 3.33
CA TYR A 243 14.33 -7.09 3.64
C TYR A 243 14.04 -6.75 5.10
N LEU A 244 14.68 -7.45 6.04
CA LEU A 244 14.55 -7.20 7.47
C LEU A 244 14.83 -5.74 7.81
N TYR A 245 15.90 -5.20 7.24
CA TYR A 245 16.26 -3.79 7.44
C TYR A 245 15.16 -2.85 6.91
N ILE A 246 14.71 -3.03 5.66
CA ILE A 246 13.72 -2.14 5.04
C ILE A 246 12.39 -2.17 5.81
N SER A 247 11.92 -3.37 6.18
CA SER A 247 10.62 -3.52 6.86
C SER A 247 10.65 -2.95 8.27
N TRP A 248 11.71 -3.18 9.03
CA TRP A 248 11.84 -2.63 10.38
C TRP A 248 12.07 -1.13 10.42
N ILE A 249 12.80 -0.56 9.45
CA ILE A 249 12.90 0.90 9.30
C ILE A 249 11.54 1.51 8.97
N LEU A 250 10.76 0.89 8.09
CA LEU A 250 9.40 1.36 7.79
C LEU A 250 8.52 1.32 9.05
N TRP A 251 8.56 0.22 9.80
CA TRP A 251 7.83 0.10 11.07
C TRP A 251 8.25 1.20 12.04
N ALA A 252 9.55 1.41 12.25
CA ALA A 252 10.08 2.42 13.17
C ALA A 252 9.60 3.84 12.79
N TYR A 253 9.68 4.17 11.51
CA TYR A 253 9.21 5.45 10.99
C TYR A 253 7.71 5.66 11.26
N LEU A 254 6.87 4.66 10.97
CA LEU A 254 5.42 4.77 11.18
C LEU A 254 5.06 4.88 12.67
N VAL A 255 5.76 4.14 13.53
CA VAL A 255 5.57 4.23 15.00
C VAL A 255 5.97 5.61 15.52
N ASN A 256 7.12 6.13 15.08
CA ASN A 256 7.55 7.48 15.44
C ASN A 256 6.54 8.54 15.00
N GLU A 257 5.97 8.41 13.80
CA GLU A 257 4.94 9.32 13.31
C GLU A 257 3.65 9.25 14.17
N GLU A 258 3.19 8.06 14.55
CA GLU A 258 2.06 7.91 15.48
C GLU A 258 2.35 8.57 16.84
N GLN A 259 3.54 8.34 17.40
CA GLN A 259 3.93 8.94 18.69
C GLN A 259 3.98 10.46 18.62
N ARG A 260 4.53 11.01 17.53
CA ARG A 260 4.58 12.46 17.28
C ARG A 260 3.19 13.07 17.17
N MET A 261 2.25 12.41 16.49
CA MET A 261 0.89 12.90 16.31
C MET A 261 0.10 12.93 17.62
N VAL A 262 0.25 11.91 18.47
CA VAL A 262 -0.37 11.91 19.81
C VAL A 262 0.13 13.07 20.67
N GLN A 263 1.42 13.43 20.56
CA GLN A 263 1.97 14.59 21.26
C GLN A 263 1.39 15.93 20.73
N GLN A 264 1.07 16.00 19.43
CA GLN A 264 0.51 17.19 18.79
C GLN A 264 -1.01 17.36 18.99
N GLU A 265 -1.79 16.27 19.01
CA GLU A 265 -3.25 16.33 19.24
C GLU A 265 -3.62 16.91 20.62
N ASN A 266 -2.73 16.77 21.62
CA ASN A 266 -2.90 17.40 22.93
C ASN A 266 -2.86 18.95 22.90
N ALA A 267 -2.51 19.57 21.77
CA ALA A 267 -2.35 21.02 21.65
C ALA A 267 -3.50 21.74 20.91
N GLN A 268 -4.32 21.08 20.09
CA GLN A 268 -5.33 21.73 19.23
C GLN A 268 -6.31 20.73 18.59
N ALA A 269 -7.60 20.75 18.96
CA ALA A 269 -8.69 20.34 18.04
C ALA A 269 -10.09 20.75 18.56
N ASP A 270 -10.76 21.67 17.85
CA ASP A 270 -12.19 22.00 18.02
C ASP A 270 -13.13 21.03 17.26
N LYS A 271 -12.59 20.14 16.41
CA LYS A 271 -13.36 19.16 15.61
C LYS A 271 -12.81 17.74 15.77
N PRO A 272 -13.65 16.71 15.98
CA PRO A 272 -13.20 15.32 16.05
C PRO A 272 -12.64 14.84 14.71
N ASN A 273 -11.47 14.20 14.76
CA ASN A 273 -10.87 13.52 13.61
C ASN A 273 -11.76 12.34 13.12
N LEU A 274 -11.47 11.79 11.94
CA LEU A 274 -12.30 10.76 11.32
C LEU A 274 -12.39 9.48 12.17
N TYR A 275 -11.30 9.08 12.80
CA TYR A 275 -11.26 7.93 13.71
C TYR A 275 -12.13 8.12 14.96
N ALA A 276 -12.18 9.34 15.50
CA ALA A 276 -13.08 9.68 16.60
C ALA A 276 -14.56 9.59 16.19
N GLN A 277 -14.91 10.00 14.96
CA GLN A 277 -16.26 9.83 14.42
C GLN A 277 -16.65 8.35 14.27
N LEU A 278 -15.69 7.47 13.98
CA LEU A 278 -15.93 6.03 13.80
C LEU A 278 -16.28 5.27 15.09
N LYS A 279 -15.86 5.76 16.28
CA LYS A 279 -16.08 5.06 17.57
C LYS A 279 -17.53 4.69 17.85
N ASN A 280 -18.46 5.54 17.44
CA ASN A 280 -19.90 5.34 17.64
C ASN A 280 -20.66 5.19 16.32
N PHE A 281 -19.96 5.06 15.19
CA PHE A 281 -20.58 5.02 13.88
C PHE A 281 -21.46 3.76 13.74
N GLY A 282 -22.72 3.95 13.32
CA GLY A 282 -23.70 2.86 13.18
C GLY A 282 -24.34 2.37 14.49
N SER A 283 -23.82 2.72 15.67
CA SER A 283 -24.40 2.33 16.99
C SER A 283 -25.83 2.84 17.23
N GLN A 284 -26.26 3.85 16.47
CA GLN A 284 -27.61 4.42 16.56
C GLN A 284 -28.68 3.59 15.82
N GLN A 285 -28.29 2.62 15.00
CA GLN A 285 -29.21 1.72 14.30
C GLN A 285 -29.42 0.46 15.14
N LYS A 286 -30.57 0.37 15.83
CA LYS A 286 -30.89 -0.71 16.79
C LYS A 286 -30.70 -2.13 16.25
N ASP A 287 -30.81 -2.32 14.93
CA ASP A 287 -30.76 -3.64 14.29
C ASP A 287 -29.57 -3.80 13.32
N ALA A 288 -28.65 -2.83 13.24
CA ALA A 288 -27.53 -2.88 12.32
C ALA A 288 -26.17 -2.97 13.03
N THR A 289 -25.35 -3.94 12.62
CA THR A 289 -23.97 -4.05 13.07
C THR A 289 -23.07 -3.21 12.18
N CYS A 290 -22.16 -2.44 12.78
CA CYS A 290 -21.09 -1.76 12.05
C CYS A 290 -19.77 -2.48 12.29
N GLN A 291 -19.05 -2.80 11.22
CA GLN A 291 -17.71 -3.39 11.30
C GLN A 291 -16.70 -2.59 10.51
N LEU A 292 -15.46 -2.56 11.01
CA LEU A 292 -14.36 -1.81 10.41
C LEU A 292 -13.36 -2.76 9.77
N LEU A 293 -13.05 -2.52 8.50
CA LEU A 293 -11.97 -3.15 7.75
C LEU A 293 -10.96 -2.07 7.38
N THR A 294 -9.69 -2.25 7.69
CA THR A 294 -8.65 -1.27 7.37
C THR A 294 -7.56 -1.88 6.48
N PHE A 295 -7.14 -1.10 5.48
CA PHE A 295 -5.91 -1.33 4.72
C PHE A 295 -4.72 -0.58 5.31
N ASN A 296 -4.95 0.30 6.28
CA ASN A 296 -3.90 1.02 6.97
C ASN A 296 -3.29 0.14 8.06
N TYR A 297 -2.01 0.36 8.33
CA TYR A 297 -1.23 -0.42 9.31
C TYR A 297 -1.32 0.14 10.72
N THR A 298 -1.70 1.41 10.83
CA THR A 298 -1.67 2.22 12.04
C THR A 298 -2.65 1.76 13.11
N SER A 299 -2.35 2.02 14.37
CA SER A 299 -3.14 1.55 15.51
C SER A 299 -4.51 2.23 15.62
N TYR A 300 -4.75 3.34 14.91
CA TYR A 300 -5.96 4.15 15.03
C TYR A 300 -7.28 3.39 14.80
N ALA A 301 -7.32 2.44 13.85
CA ALA A 301 -8.54 1.67 13.60
C ALA A 301 -8.94 0.81 14.82
N SER A 302 -7.97 0.16 15.47
CA SER A 302 -8.18 -0.59 16.72
C SER A 302 -8.59 0.31 17.88
N GLN A 303 -8.08 1.55 17.94
CA GLN A 303 -8.48 2.53 18.95
C GLN A 303 -9.93 3.02 18.74
N SER A 304 -10.43 2.97 17.50
CA SER A 304 -11.83 3.30 17.17
C SER A 304 -12.78 2.12 17.36
N SER A 305 -12.33 0.90 17.13
CA SER A 305 -13.13 -0.31 17.28
C SER A 305 -12.25 -1.49 17.65
N ASP A 306 -12.52 -2.11 18.80
CA ASP A 306 -11.78 -3.31 19.26
C ASP A 306 -11.92 -4.50 18.29
N THR A 307 -12.93 -4.49 17.43
CA THR A 307 -13.20 -5.52 16.41
C THR A 307 -12.70 -5.14 15.01
N ALA A 308 -11.89 -4.07 14.88
CA ALA A 308 -11.35 -3.65 13.60
C ALA A 308 -10.47 -4.75 12.99
N LEU A 309 -10.76 -5.10 11.73
CA LEU A 309 -10.01 -6.11 11.00
C LEU A 309 -8.92 -5.45 10.13
N TYR A 310 -7.66 -5.78 10.42
CA TYR A 310 -6.49 -5.30 9.69
C TYR A 310 -6.16 -6.21 8.52
N PHE A 311 -6.62 -5.84 7.33
CA PHE A 311 -6.58 -6.73 6.17
C PHE A 311 -5.15 -7.05 5.69
N HIS A 312 -4.23 -6.08 5.82
CA HIS A 312 -2.83 -6.25 5.45
C HIS A 312 -1.89 -6.49 6.63
N GLY A 313 -2.42 -6.59 7.86
CA GLY A 313 -1.65 -6.62 9.11
C GLY A 313 -1.54 -5.24 9.79
N SER A 314 -0.93 -5.21 10.98
CA SER A 314 -0.86 -4.01 11.83
C SER A 314 0.56 -3.70 12.32
N LEU A 315 0.80 -2.47 12.77
CA LEU A 315 2.03 -2.06 13.46
C LEU A 315 2.19 -2.71 14.85
N THR A 316 1.12 -3.27 15.41
CA THR A 316 1.13 -3.82 16.78
C THR A 316 1.61 -5.26 16.84
N GLU A 317 2.05 -5.82 15.72
CA GLU A 317 2.35 -7.24 15.61
C GLU A 317 3.56 -7.47 14.69
N TYR A 318 4.33 -8.50 15.01
CA TYR A 318 5.41 -9.01 14.17
C TYR A 318 5.45 -10.54 14.26
N VAL A 319 6.13 -11.16 13.32
CA VAL A 319 6.11 -12.61 13.14
C VAL A 319 7.49 -13.11 12.75
N ASP A 320 7.92 -14.19 13.38
CA ASP A 320 9.13 -14.89 12.96
C ASP A 320 8.78 -15.84 11.81
N VAL A 321 9.33 -15.55 10.63
CA VAL A 321 9.00 -16.27 9.39
C VAL A 321 9.40 -17.75 9.45
N GLU A 322 10.42 -18.10 10.24
CA GLU A 322 10.93 -19.47 10.29
C GLU A 322 10.04 -20.39 11.12
N ASN A 323 9.63 -19.94 12.31
CA ASN A 323 8.79 -20.74 13.23
C ASN A 323 7.30 -20.37 13.17
N LYS A 324 6.93 -19.29 12.47
CA LYS A 324 5.58 -18.76 12.29
C LYS A 324 4.91 -18.32 13.59
N ASN A 325 5.70 -17.98 14.60
CA ASN A 325 5.18 -17.43 15.84
C ASN A 325 4.83 -15.95 15.64
N ASP A 326 3.57 -15.62 15.92
CA ASP A 326 3.07 -14.24 15.97
C ASP A 326 3.33 -13.63 17.35
N PHE A 327 3.88 -12.42 17.37
CA PHE A 327 4.19 -11.64 18.56
C PHE A 327 3.36 -10.36 18.55
N LYS A 328 2.89 -9.95 19.73
CA LYS A 328 2.12 -8.71 19.91
C LYS A 328 2.95 -7.70 20.70
N LEU A 329 2.97 -6.47 20.20
CA LEU A 329 3.57 -5.32 20.87
C LEU A 329 2.48 -4.60 21.67
N GLU A 330 2.66 -4.59 22.99
CA GLU A 330 1.80 -3.83 23.88
C GLU A 330 2.29 -2.38 23.96
N ASN A 331 1.35 -1.44 23.98
CA ASN A 331 1.61 0.00 24.16
C ASN A 331 2.59 0.63 23.12
N LEU A 332 2.18 0.64 21.85
CA LEU A 332 2.94 1.26 20.76
C LEU A 332 3.27 2.76 21.01
N GLN A 333 2.40 3.48 21.71
CA GLN A 333 2.58 4.91 22.00
C GLN A 333 3.73 5.20 22.98
N GLY A 334 4.07 4.24 23.84
CA GLY A 334 5.11 4.39 24.86
C GLY A 334 6.37 3.56 24.58
N ILE A 335 6.47 2.93 23.41
CA ILE A 335 7.63 2.09 23.09
C ILE A 335 8.85 2.98 22.82
N ASP A 336 9.95 2.69 23.51
CA ASP A 336 11.27 3.23 23.16
C ASP A 336 11.78 2.44 21.96
N ILE A 337 11.73 3.06 20.79
CA ILE A 337 12.04 2.43 19.49
C ILE A 337 13.50 1.96 19.48
N GLU A 338 14.44 2.79 19.95
CA GLU A 338 15.86 2.45 19.98
C GLU A 338 16.13 1.27 20.94
N ALA A 339 15.54 1.30 22.13
CA ALA A 339 15.67 0.24 23.12
C ALA A 339 15.05 -1.08 22.63
N PHE A 340 13.91 -1.02 21.94
CA PHE A 340 13.29 -2.19 21.31
C PHE A 340 14.27 -2.87 20.35
N PHE A 341 14.92 -2.11 19.46
CA PHE A 341 15.88 -2.67 18.51
C PHE A 341 17.14 -3.21 19.20
N LYS A 342 17.70 -2.48 20.18
CA LYS A 342 18.93 -2.89 20.86
C LYS A 342 18.77 -4.09 21.76
N ASN A 343 17.64 -4.19 22.47
CA ASN A 343 17.49 -5.14 23.57
C ASN A 343 16.61 -6.33 23.18
N GLN A 344 15.50 -6.08 22.48
CA GLN A 344 14.55 -7.13 22.13
C GLN A 344 14.90 -7.71 20.76
N LEU A 345 14.76 -6.93 19.69
CA LEU A 345 14.90 -7.46 18.34
C LEU A 345 16.30 -8.02 18.05
N ALA A 346 17.35 -7.37 18.54
CA ALA A 346 18.73 -7.87 18.39
C ALA A 346 18.96 -9.24 19.05
N SER A 347 18.19 -9.59 20.09
CA SER A 347 18.29 -10.89 20.75
C SER A 347 17.47 -11.99 20.07
N GLU A 348 16.48 -11.58 19.26
CA GLU A 348 15.58 -12.46 18.51
C GLU A 348 16.15 -12.81 17.15
N ILE A 349 16.70 -11.83 16.41
CA ILE A 349 17.27 -12.06 15.08
C ILE A 349 18.46 -13.03 15.16
N SER A 350 18.38 -14.11 14.39
CA SER A 350 19.46 -15.09 14.27
C SER A 350 19.50 -15.69 12.87
N PHE A 351 20.69 -15.62 12.27
CA PHE A 351 21.01 -16.28 11.00
C PHE A 351 21.76 -17.61 11.20
N ASP A 352 21.92 -18.06 12.45
CA ASP A 352 22.48 -19.37 12.76
C ASP A 352 21.56 -20.46 12.21
N PRO A 353 22.04 -21.40 11.37
CA PRO A 353 21.23 -22.51 10.87
C PRO A 353 20.52 -23.33 11.95
N ASP A 354 21.13 -23.48 13.14
CA ASP A 354 20.60 -24.31 14.22
C ASP A 354 19.58 -23.55 15.10
N ARG A 355 19.57 -22.22 15.03
CA ARG A 355 18.66 -21.35 15.77
C ARG A 355 18.21 -20.19 14.88
N LYS A 356 17.73 -20.50 13.69
CA LYS A 356 17.34 -19.47 12.73
C LYS A 356 16.05 -18.80 13.19
N SER A 357 16.05 -17.47 13.25
CA SER A 357 14.90 -16.66 13.66
C SER A 357 14.94 -15.34 12.92
N LEU A 358 13.88 -15.06 12.17
CA LEU A 358 13.78 -13.93 11.25
C LEU A 358 12.48 -13.16 11.51
N PRO A 359 12.39 -12.42 12.63
CA PRO A 359 11.22 -11.61 12.96
C PRO A 359 11.05 -10.47 11.94
N ILE A 360 9.87 -10.37 11.34
CA ILE A 360 9.46 -9.27 10.44
C ILE A 360 8.14 -8.65 10.94
N PRO A 361 7.89 -7.35 10.72
CA PRO A 361 6.60 -6.75 11.05
C PRO A 361 5.45 -7.41 10.30
N SER A 362 4.30 -7.62 10.96
CA SER A 362 3.17 -8.37 10.39
C SER A 362 2.42 -7.63 9.28
N PHE A 363 2.68 -6.34 9.07
CA PHE A 363 2.00 -5.59 8.02
C PHE A 363 2.68 -5.67 6.63
N MET A 364 3.78 -6.43 6.52
CA MET A 364 4.64 -6.51 5.33
C MET A 364 5.12 -7.95 5.15
N PRO A 365 4.61 -8.69 4.15
CA PRO A 365 5.06 -8.57 2.75
C PRO A 365 3.88 -8.31 1.80
N PRO A 366 4.11 -8.24 0.47
CA PRO A 366 3.03 -8.10 -0.51
C PRO A 366 1.97 -9.16 -0.28
N LEU A 367 0.71 -8.76 -0.43
CA LEU A 367 -0.49 -9.58 -0.27
C LEU A 367 -0.34 -11.04 -0.69
N LYS A 368 0.16 -11.28 -1.91
CA LYS A 368 0.32 -12.62 -2.48
C LYS A 368 1.22 -13.55 -1.67
N LEU A 369 2.08 -12.99 -0.81
CA LEU A 369 3.12 -13.70 -0.06
C LEU A 369 2.80 -13.76 1.44
N GLN A 370 1.78 -13.06 1.92
CA GLN A 370 1.40 -13.02 3.34
C GLN A 370 1.04 -14.40 3.90
N THR A 371 0.36 -15.24 3.09
CA THR A 371 -0.02 -16.61 3.50
C THR A 371 1.17 -17.54 3.72
N VAL A 372 2.34 -17.20 3.20
CA VAL A 372 3.57 -17.98 3.42
C VAL A 372 4.13 -17.77 4.83
N ILE A 373 3.85 -16.61 5.43
CA ILE A 373 4.37 -16.23 6.74
C ILE A 373 3.57 -16.84 7.87
N SER A 374 2.25 -16.62 7.89
CA SER A 374 1.39 -17.14 8.95
C SER A 374 0.03 -17.53 8.40
N ARG A 375 -0.55 -18.57 9.01
CA ARG A 375 -1.94 -18.98 8.75
C ARG A 375 -2.92 -17.85 9.09
N LYS A 376 -2.56 -16.95 10.00
CA LYS A 376 -3.36 -15.82 10.44
C LYS A 376 -3.92 -14.99 9.28
N TYR A 377 -3.15 -14.76 8.21
CA TYR A 377 -3.64 -13.99 7.07
C TYR A 377 -4.74 -14.72 6.28
N ILE A 378 -4.72 -16.05 6.24
CA ILE A 378 -5.82 -16.83 5.65
C ILE A 378 -7.11 -16.60 6.44
N ASP A 379 -7.01 -16.59 7.78
CA ASP A 379 -8.16 -16.34 8.65
C ASP A 379 -8.67 -14.89 8.53
N ILE A 380 -7.77 -13.90 8.44
CA ILE A 380 -8.11 -12.49 8.19
C ILE A 380 -8.84 -12.33 6.85
N TRP A 381 -8.30 -12.87 5.76
CA TRP A 381 -8.91 -12.77 4.44
C TRP A 381 -10.25 -13.49 4.38
N TYR A 382 -10.35 -14.64 5.05
CA TYR A 382 -11.62 -15.33 5.21
C TYR A 382 -12.63 -14.46 5.94
N GLN A 383 -12.30 -13.88 7.09
CA GLN A 383 -13.19 -12.98 7.83
C GLN A 383 -13.60 -11.78 6.95
N ALA A 384 -12.66 -11.13 6.28
CA ALA A 384 -12.94 -10.01 5.38
C ALA A 384 -13.91 -10.39 4.26
N SER A 385 -13.75 -11.57 3.65
CA SER A 385 -14.70 -12.08 2.64
C SER A 385 -16.11 -12.21 3.19
N GLN A 386 -16.26 -12.61 4.46
CA GLN A 386 -17.57 -12.74 5.09
C GLN A 386 -18.23 -11.40 5.33
N MET A 387 -17.46 -10.45 5.83
CA MET A 387 -17.91 -9.08 6.05
C MET A 387 -18.38 -8.47 4.73
N LEU A 388 -17.60 -8.66 3.66
CA LEU A 388 -17.91 -8.14 2.33
C LEU A 388 -19.16 -8.76 1.73
N LEU A 389 -19.32 -10.10 1.78
CA LEU A 389 -20.46 -10.79 1.17
C LEU A 389 -21.77 -10.57 1.93
N ARG A 390 -21.70 -10.40 3.26
CA ARG A 390 -22.89 -10.18 4.11
C ARG A 390 -23.36 -8.74 4.10
N ALA A 391 -22.47 -7.77 3.82
CA ALA A 391 -22.79 -6.36 3.90
C ALA A 391 -24.01 -5.98 3.02
N ASN A 392 -24.89 -5.16 3.60
CA ASN A 392 -25.96 -4.46 2.87
C ASN A 392 -25.48 -3.10 2.38
N ARG A 393 -24.54 -2.51 3.12
CA ARG A 393 -23.94 -1.22 2.81
C ARG A 393 -22.43 -1.31 3.05
N ILE A 394 -21.67 -0.82 2.08
CA ILE A 394 -20.20 -0.75 2.14
C ILE A 394 -19.82 0.71 1.95
N ILE A 395 -19.16 1.30 2.95
CA ILE A 395 -18.67 2.68 2.91
C ILE A 395 -17.15 2.64 2.82
N ILE A 396 -16.58 3.20 1.76
CA ILE A 396 -15.15 3.16 1.47
C ILE A 396 -14.60 4.58 1.58
N LEU A 397 -13.66 4.78 2.48
CA LEU A 397 -13.10 6.09 2.81
C LEU A 397 -11.64 6.13 2.36
N GLY A 398 -11.29 7.04 1.44
CA GLY A 398 -9.90 7.36 1.11
C GLY A 398 -9.12 6.22 0.45
N TYR A 399 -9.82 5.30 -0.24
CA TYR A 399 -9.19 4.24 -1.02
C TYR A 399 -9.23 4.59 -2.51
N SER A 400 -8.04 4.82 -3.09
CA SER A 400 -7.92 5.36 -4.45
C SER A 400 -8.20 4.34 -5.57
N PHE A 401 -8.22 3.04 -5.25
CA PHE A 401 -8.32 1.92 -6.21
C PHE A 401 -7.23 1.93 -7.31
N SER A 402 -6.14 2.66 -7.10
CA SER A 402 -5.12 2.83 -8.13
C SER A 402 -4.20 1.61 -8.25
N SER A 403 -3.90 0.97 -7.12
CA SER A 403 -3.27 -0.35 -7.00
C SER A 403 -4.26 -1.25 -6.24
N PRO A 404 -5.30 -1.75 -6.92
CA PRO A 404 -6.40 -2.43 -6.24
C PRO A 404 -5.97 -3.79 -5.69
N ASP A 405 -6.41 -4.10 -4.48
CA ASP A 405 -6.33 -5.46 -3.96
C ASP A 405 -7.37 -6.33 -4.68
N ASN A 406 -6.89 -7.33 -5.43
CA ASN A 406 -7.76 -8.17 -6.25
C ASN A 406 -8.73 -9.00 -5.41
N PHE A 407 -8.31 -9.51 -4.24
CA PHE A 407 -9.15 -10.34 -3.38
C PHE A 407 -10.36 -9.53 -2.88
N PHE A 408 -10.10 -8.36 -2.29
CA PHE A 408 -11.13 -7.41 -1.86
C PHE A 408 -12.05 -7.01 -3.02
N CYS A 409 -11.45 -6.67 -4.17
CA CYS A 409 -12.19 -6.19 -5.33
C CYS A 409 -13.09 -7.27 -5.96
N ASP A 410 -12.69 -8.54 -5.90
CA ASP A 410 -13.49 -9.65 -6.39
C ASP A 410 -14.73 -9.86 -5.52
N TYR A 411 -14.60 -9.84 -4.19
CA TYR A 411 -15.75 -9.93 -3.28
C TYR A 411 -16.66 -8.69 -3.34
N LEU A 412 -16.08 -7.50 -3.51
CA LEU A 412 -16.85 -6.27 -3.75
C LEU A 412 -17.68 -6.39 -5.05
N ARG A 413 -17.13 -7.02 -6.10
CA ARG A 413 -17.84 -7.29 -7.35
C ARG A 413 -18.94 -8.33 -7.16
N GLU A 414 -18.69 -9.37 -6.36
CA GLU A 414 -19.62 -10.47 -6.10
C GLU A 414 -20.85 -10.04 -5.30
N ASN A 415 -20.71 -9.18 -4.29
CA ASN A 415 -21.85 -8.68 -3.50
C ASN A 415 -22.63 -7.60 -4.25
N ARG A 416 -23.41 -8.01 -5.26
CA ARG A 416 -24.21 -7.13 -6.12
C ARG A 416 -25.33 -6.39 -5.40
N ASP A 417 -25.79 -6.93 -4.28
CA ASP A 417 -26.92 -6.40 -3.54
C ASP A 417 -26.53 -5.30 -2.55
N ALA A 418 -25.23 -5.14 -2.25
CA ALA A 418 -24.76 -4.07 -1.38
C ALA A 418 -24.81 -2.71 -2.07
N GLN A 419 -25.29 -1.71 -1.33
CA GLN A 419 -25.05 -0.31 -1.66
C GLN A 419 -23.59 0.03 -1.35
N VAL A 420 -22.89 0.63 -2.31
CA VAL A 420 -21.48 1.02 -2.15
C VAL A 420 -21.38 2.54 -2.17
N VAL A 421 -20.83 3.13 -1.13
CA VAL A 421 -20.57 4.57 -1.03
C VAL A 421 -19.06 4.76 -0.93
N ILE A 422 -18.49 5.56 -1.82
CA ILE A 422 -17.04 5.81 -1.89
C ILE A 422 -16.83 7.31 -1.71
N ILE A 423 -15.95 7.68 -0.78
CA ILE A 423 -15.66 9.07 -0.46
C ILE A 423 -14.17 9.32 -0.66
N ASP A 424 -13.85 10.20 -1.61
CA ASP A 424 -12.48 10.57 -1.94
C ASP A 424 -12.44 11.95 -2.60
N LYS A 425 -11.44 12.77 -2.30
CA LYS A 425 -11.27 14.10 -2.88
C LYS A 425 -11.07 14.06 -4.39
N ASN A 426 -10.47 13.00 -4.94
CA ASN A 426 -10.19 12.85 -6.37
C ASN A 426 -11.26 11.99 -7.06
N ILE A 427 -12.46 12.56 -7.18
CA ILE A 427 -13.62 11.87 -7.75
C ILE A 427 -13.35 11.34 -9.16
N ASP A 428 -12.58 12.04 -10.00
CA ASP A 428 -12.29 11.63 -11.38
C ASP A 428 -11.39 10.40 -11.46
N ALA A 429 -10.29 10.38 -10.71
CA ALA A 429 -9.41 9.22 -10.68
C ALA A 429 -10.12 8.00 -10.08
N VAL A 430 -10.81 8.19 -8.95
CA VAL A 430 -11.54 7.10 -8.29
C VAL A 430 -12.67 6.57 -9.17
N SER A 431 -13.43 7.43 -9.84
CA SER A 431 -14.47 6.99 -10.80
C SER A 431 -13.90 6.09 -11.88
N ARG A 432 -12.80 6.50 -12.53
CA ARG A 432 -12.15 5.70 -13.58
C ARG A 432 -11.71 4.33 -13.05
N ASN A 433 -11.08 4.31 -11.87
CA ASN A 433 -10.56 3.07 -11.27
C ASN A 433 -11.68 2.13 -10.85
N VAL A 434 -12.72 2.65 -10.18
CA VAL A 434 -13.89 1.88 -9.72
C VAL A 434 -14.67 1.32 -10.91
N CYS A 435 -14.88 2.10 -11.96
CA CYS A 435 -15.55 1.61 -13.17
C CYS A 435 -14.82 0.42 -13.80
N ARG A 436 -13.48 0.48 -13.86
CA ARG A 436 -12.66 -0.64 -14.35
C ARG A 436 -12.83 -1.89 -13.49
N ILE A 437 -12.83 -1.75 -12.17
CA ILE A 437 -12.88 -2.86 -11.21
C ILE A 437 -14.24 -3.53 -11.18
N LEU A 438 -15.30 -2.72 -11.13
CA LEU A 438 -16.69 -3.17 -11.04
C LEU A 438 -17.35 -3.38 -12.41
N GLN A 439 -16.58 -3.22 -13.50
CA GLN A 439 -17.06 -3.35 -14.89
C GLN A 439 -18.25 -2.43 -15.20
N LEU A 440 -18.20 -1.21 -14.67
CA LEU A 440 -19.20 -0.16 -14.91
C LEU A 440 -18.78 0.69 -16.10
N MET A 441 -19.75 1.25 -16.82
CA MET A 441 -19.49 2.17 -17.92
C MET A 441 -19.12 3.57 -17.38
N PRO A 442 -17.91 4.11 -17.65
CA PRO A 442 -17.44 5.37 -17.05
C PRO A 442 -18.34 6.57 -17.32
N ASN A 443 -18.99 6.59 -18.48
CA ASN A 443 -19.84 7.70 -18.93
C ASN A 443 -21.33 7.50 -18.61
N ARG A 444 -21.70 6.41 -17.90
CA ARG A 444 -23.09 6.10 -17.57
C ARG A 444 -23.35 6.26 -16.07
N TYR A 445 -23.37 7.51 -15.62
CA TYR A 445 -23.74 7.88 -14.26
C TYR A 445 -24.73 9.04 -14.24
N SER A 446 -25.46 9.15 -13.15
CA SER A 446 -26.16 10.39 -12.82
C SER A 446 -25.24 11.27 -11.97
N ARG A 447 -25.12 12.54 -12.36
CA ARG A 447 -24.36 13.56 -11.63
C ARG A 447 -25.33 14.37 -10.79
N GLN A 448 -25.06 14.50 -9.50
CA GLN A 448 -25.78 15.37 -8.58
C GLN A 448 -24.77 16.23 -7.83
N VAL A 449 -25.13 17.48 -7.53
CA VAL A 449 -24.31 18.35 -6.68
C VAL A 449 -25.15 18.72 -5.46
N VAL A 450 -24.69 18.32 -4.28
CA VAL A 450 -25.39 18.54 -3.00
C VAL A 450 -24.47 19.37 -2.11
N ASN A 451 -24.91 20.57 -1.72
CA ASN A 451 -24.11 21.51 -0.93
C ASN A 451 -22.71 21.80 -1.52
N GLY A 452 -22.61 21.86 -2.86
CA GLY A 452 -21.34 22.07 -3.56
C GLY A 452 -20.46 20.82 -3.72
N ILE A 453 -20.85 19.68 -3.13
CA ILE A 453 -20.13 18.41 -3.24
C ILE A 453 -20.71 17.61 -4.42
N GLU A 454 -19.83 17.10 -5.29
CA GLU A 454 -20.23 16.28 -6.42
C GLU A 454 -20.48 14.82 -6.01
N HIS A 455 -21.62 14.29 -6.43
CA HIS A 455 -22.03 12.91 -6.26
C HIS A 455 -22.22 12.27 -7.65
N ARG A 456 -21.55 11.14 -7.90
CA ARG A 456 -21.72 10.33 -9.10
C ARG A 456 -22.34 9.00 -8.74
N ARG A 457 -23.53 8.72 -9.28
CA ARG A 457 -24.24 7.47 -9.00
C ARG A 457 -24.29 6.58 -10.23
N TYR A 458 -23.77 5.37 -10.07
CA TYR A 458 -23.70 4.31 -11.08
C TYR A 458 -24.64 3.17 -10.72
N ASP A 459 -25.45 2.77 -11.70
CA ASP A 459 -26.33 1.58 -11.64
C ASP A 459 -27.21 1.49 -10.38
N ASN A 460 -27.59 2.66 -9.82
CA ASN A 460 -28.28 2.82 -8.53
C ASN A 460 -27.63 2.16 -7.30
N ARG A 461 -26.47 1.53 -7.46
CA ARG A 461 -25.75 0.73 -6.48
C ARG A 461 -24.53 1.45 -5.91
N VAL A 462 -23.75 2.09 -6.77
CA VAL A 462 -22.46 2.71 -6.40
C VAL A 462 -22.61 4.22 -6.42
N THR A 463 -22.23 4.89 -5.33
CA THR A 463 -22.21 6.35 -5.20
C THR A 463 -20.80 6.79 -4.85
N ILE A 464 -20.20 7.65 -5.68
CA ILE A 464 -18.87 8.24 -5.44
C ILE A 464 -19.06 9.71 -5.10
N ILE A 465 -18.46 10.15 -4.01
CA ILE A 465 -18.62 11.48 -3.42
C ILE A 465 -17.26 12.18 -3.40
N GLY A 466 -17.18 13.32 -4.09
CA GLY A 466 -15.98 14.13 -4.22
C GLY A 466 -15.80 15.07 -3.02
N ALA A 467 -15.36 14.55 -1.88
CA ALA A 467 -15.21 15.31 -0.64
C ALA A 467 -13.87 15.05 0.04
N ASP A 468 -13.35 16.06 0.74
CA ASP A 468 -12.21 15.91 1.62
C ASP A 468 -12.64 15.21 2.92
N LEU A 469 -11.93 14.14 3.28
CA LEU A 469 -12.19 13.36 4.48
C LEU A 469 -11.91 14.16 5.77
N ALA A 470 -11.03 15.17 5.73
CA ALA A 470 -10.79 16.05 6.88
C ALA A 470 -12.03 16.91 7.20
N GLU A 471 -12.83 17.25 6.19
CA GLU A 471 -13.97 18.14 6.31
C GLU A 471 -15.29 17.39 6.53
N ILE A 472 -15.31 16.08 6.32
CA ILE A 472 -16.54 15.30 6.33
C ILE A 472 -17.12 15.09 7.74
N ASP A 473 -18.44 14.92 7.75
CA ASP A 473 -19.24 14.50 8.90
C ASP A 473 -19.91 13.18 8.51
N LEU A 474 -19.40 12.07 9.06
CA LEU A 474 -19.83 10.73 8.69
C LEU A 474 -21.30 10.46 9.01
N ASP A 475 -21.90 11.12 10.01
CA ASP A 475 -23.30 10.90 10.39
C ASP A 475 -24.27 11.28 9.26
N LYS A 476 -23.87 12.20 8.37
CA LYS A 476 -24.64 12.56 7.17
C LYS A 476 -24.68 11.45 6.13
N TYR A 477 -23.73 10.52 6.19
CA TYR A 477 -23.57 9.42 5.24
C TYR A 477 -23.80 8.04 5.88
N GLY A 478 -24.01 7.98 7.20
CA GLY A 478 -24.36 6.76 7.95
C GLY A 478 -25.86 6.45 8.02
N ARG A 479 -26.72 7.40 7.60
CA ARG A 479 -28.18 7.21 7.51
C ARG A 479 -28.61 6.60 6.18
#